data_AF-A0A7S3GT50-F1
#
_entry.id   AF-A0A7S3GT50-F1
#
_cell.length_a   1.000
_cell.length_b   1.000
_cell.length_c   1.000
_cell.angle_alpha   90.00
_cell.angle_beta   90.00
_cell.angle_gamma   90.00
#
_symmetry.space_group_name_H-M   'P 1'
#
loop_
_entity.id
_entity.type
_entity.pdbx_description
1 polymer ?
#
loop_
_entity_poly.entity_id
_entity_poly.type
_entity_poly.pdbx_seq_one_letter_code
_entity_poly.pdbx_strand_id
1 'polypeptide(L)'
;AEAATERQVKEKEDFDAKVQELFPPLKEGAWAKKDWRLRQKAISQLIGLFPSSAPESLTAALPLALKDTPDARGPFSTKSVEMGEQILKEHSGMLEEAISAAKTLVTERQEAAAKAEAV
;
A
#
# COMPACT_ATOMS: atom_id res chain seq x y z
N ALA A 1 21.28 -12.42 3.07
CA ALA A 1 20.62 -11.36 3.86
C ALA A 1 20.34 -10.16 2.97
N GLU A 2 21.32 -9.66 2.21
CA GLU A 2 21.13 -8.62 1.18
C GLU A 2 20.02 -8.95 0.17
N ALA A 3 20.01 -10.15 -0.40
CA ALA A 3 18.96 -10.58 -1.34
C ALA A 3 17.54 -10.60 -0.73
N ALA A 4 17.40 -10.66 0.60
CA ALA A 4 16.09 -10.57 1.26
C ALA A 4 15.67 -9.11 1.44
N THR A 5 16.60 -8.24 1.83
CA THR A 5 16.39 -6.78 1.90
C THR A 5 16.03 -6.20 0.53
N GLU A 6 16.71 -6.63 -0.54
CA GLU A 6 16.41 -6.20 -1.91
C GLU A 6 15.00 -6.60 -2.36
N ARG A 7 14.53 -7.80 -1.96
CA ARG A 7 13.14 -8.22 -2.21
C ARG A 7 12.13 -7.33 -1.51
N GLN A 8 12.38 -6.98 -0.24
CA GLN A 8 11.50 -6.09 0.52
C GLN A 8 11.44 -4.69 -0.07
N VAL A 9 12.58 -4.16 -0.53
CA VAL A 9 12.65 -2.87 -1.24
C VAL A 9 11.78 -2.93 -2.50
N LYS A 10 11.95 -3.95 -3.33
CA LYS A 10 11.17 -4.12 -4.55
C LYS A 10 9.67 -4.27 -4.26
N GLU A 11 9.31 -5.03 -3.24
CA GLU A 11 7.90 -5.19 -2.82
C GLU A 11 7.28 -3.85 -2.41
N LYS A 12 8.01 -3.04 -1.65
CA LYS A 12 7.57 -1.70 -1.29
C LYS A 12 7.42 -0.78 -2.50
N GLU A 13 8.40 -0.78 -3.41
CA GLU A 13 8.35 0.01 -4.64
C GLU A 13 7.15 -0.38 -5.51
N ASP A 14 6.93 -1.68 -5.71
CA ASP A 14 5.78 -2.21 -6.46
C ASP A 14 4.44 -1.86 -5.78
N PHE A 15 4.39 -1.90 -4.45
CA PHE A 15 3.21 -1.50 -3.67
C PHE A 15 2.92 0.00 -3.83
N ASP A 16 3.91 0.85 -3.56
CA ASP A 16 3.76 2.31 -3.64
C ASP A 16 3.38 2.75 -5.05
N ALA A 17 4.02 2.17 -6.08
CA ALA A 17 3.71 2.46 -7.47
C ALA A 17 2.23 2.13 -7.80
N LYS A 18 1.75 0.95 -7.40
CA LYS A 18 0.34 0.57 -7.64
C LYS A 18 -0.64 1.41 -6.84
N VAL A 19 -0.31 1.78 -5.61
CA VAL A 19 -1.14 2.68 -4.79
C VAL A 19 -1.24 4.06 -5.45
N GLN A 20 -0.12 4.62 -5.92
CA GLN A 20 -0.09 5.91 -6.61
C GLN A 20 -0.80 5.87 -7.97
N GLU A 21 -0.75 4.75 -8.68
CA GLU A 21 -1.47 4.57 -9.95
C GLU A 21 -2.99 4.45 -9.74
N LEU A 22 -3.42 3.67 -8.75
CA LEU A 22 -4.82 3.27 -8.60
C LEU A 22 -5.62 4.20 -7.69
N PHE A 23 -5.06 4.61 -6.55
CA PHE A 23 -5.81 5.27 -5.49
C PHE A 23 -6.22 6.71 -5.83
N PRO A 24 -5.32 7.60 -6.28
CA PRO A 24 -5.68 8.99 -6.62
C PRO A 24 -6.85 9.12 -7.62
N PRO A 25 -6.85 8.47 -8.79
CA PRO A 25 -7.96 8.62 -9.75
C PRO A 25 -9.28 8.04 -9.23
N LEU A 26 -9.24 7.02 -8.37
CA LEU A 26 -10.43 6.48 -7.70
C LEU A 26 -10.95 7.45 -6.63
N LYS A 27 -10.06 8.05 -5.84
CA LYS A 27 -10.41 9.04 -4.81
C LYS A 27 -11.00 10.29 -5.43
N GLU A 28 -10.42 10.81 -6.52
CA GLU A 28 -10.86 12.03 -7.20
C GLU A 28 -12.04 11.80 -8.16
N GLY A 29 -12.38 10.54 -8.44
CA GLY A 29 -13.44 10.22 -9.39
C GLY A 29 -13.11 10.63 -10.83
N ALA A 30 -11.82 10.61 -11.20
CA ALA A 30 -11.31 11.04 -12.52
C ALA A 30 -11.71 10.14 -13.70
N TRP A 31 -12.60 9.17 -13.48
CA TRP A 31 -13.03 8.19 -14.49
C TRP A 31 -14.24 8.69 -15.27
N ALA A 32 -14.16 8.65 -16.60
CA ALA A 32 -15.32 8.93 -17.43
C ALA A 32 -16.42 7.88 -17.22
N LYS A 33 -17.70 8.28 -17.33
CA LYS A 33 -18.86 7.39 -17.11
C LYS A 33 -18.83 6.11 -17.96
N LYS A 34 -18.26 6.19 -19.17
CA LYS A 34 -18.10 5.06 -20.09
C LYS A 34 -17.07 4.02 -19.62
N ASP A 35 -16.13 4.41 -18.76
CA ASP A 35 -14.99 3.59 -18.32
C ASP A 35 -15.25 2.88 -16.99
N TRP A 36 -16.52 2.67 -16.63
CA TRP A 36 -16.91 2.07 -15.35
C TRP A 36 -16.32 0.68 -15.11
N ARG A 37 -16.05 -0.09 -16.18
CA ARG A 37 -15.38 -1.40 -16.09
C ARG A 37 -13.92 -1.29 -15.68
N LEU A 38 -13.20 -0.31 -16.24
CA LEU A 38 -11.81 -0.05 -15.87
C LEU A 38 -11.73 0.43 -14.42
N ARG A 39 -12.65 1.30 -14.01
CA ARG A 39 -12.82 1.72 -12.61
C ARG A 39 -13.06 0.52 -11.69
N GLN A 40 -13.98 -0.38 -12.04
CA GLN A 40 -14.26 -1.58 -11.24
C GLN A 40 -13.02 -2.48 -11.11
N LYS A 41 -12.25 -2.65 -12.19
CA LYS A 41 -10.98 -3.39 -12.17
C LYS A 41 -9.97 -2.71 -11.25
N ALA A 42 -9.80 -1.40 -11.34
CA ALA A 42 -8.90 -0.63 -10.49
C ALA A 42 -9.29 -0.75 -9.01
N ILE A 43 -10.60 -0.70 -8.68
CA ILE A 43 -11.10 -0.94 -7.32
C ILE A 43 -10.70 -2.34 -6.85
N SER A 44 -10.95 -3.39 -7.65
CA SER A 44 -10.57 -4.75 -7.28
C SER A 44 -9.07 -4.92 -7.08
N GLN A 45 -8.24 -4.30 -7.93
CA GLN A 45 -6.78 -4.32 -7.77
C GLN A 45 -6.34 -3.60 -6.49
N LEU A 46 -6.92 -2.43 -6.20
CA LEU A 46 -6.63 -1.66 -5.00
C LEU A 46 -6.96 -2.45 -3.73
N ILE A 47 -8.14 -3.11 -3.68
CA ILE A 47 -8.52 -3.93 -2.52
C ILE A 47 -7.55 -5.11 -2.35
N GLY A 48 -7.02 -5.67 -3.43
CA GLY A 48 -5.99 -6.71 -3.37
C GLY A 48 -4.65 -6.25 -2.80
N LEU A 49 -4.43 -4.94 -2.64
CA LEU A 49 -3.24 -4.38 -1.99
C LEU A 49 -3.42 -4.18 -0.48
N PHE A 50 -4.64 -4.28 0.05
CA PHE A 50 -4.85 -4.09 1.48
C PHE A 50 -4.18 -5.22 2.27
N PRO A 51 -3.47 -4.89 3.38
CA PRO A 51 -2.88 -5.91 4.22
C PRO A 51 -3.97 -6.77 4.86
N SER A 52 -3.64 -8.01 5.22
CA SER A 52 -4.58 -8.93 5.89
C SER A 52 -5.06 -8.43 7.26
N SER A 53 -4.38 -7.45 7.84
CA SER A 53 -4.77 -6.77 9.09
C SER A 53 -5.86 -5.71 8.89
N ALA A 54 -6.19 -5.35 7.65
CA ALA A 54 -7.22 -4.35 7.38
C ALA A 54 -8.59 -4.83 7.85
N PRO A 55 -9.41 -3.96 8.49
CA PRO A 55 -10.75 -4.33 8.92
C PRO A 55 -11.62 -4.81 7.74
N GLU A 56 -12.26 -5.97 7.90
CA GLU A 56 -13.14 -6.56 6.87
C GLU A 56 -14.29 -5.62 6.49
N SER A 57 -14.85 -4.91 7.47
CA SER A 57 -15.92 -3.94 7.25
C SER A 57 -15.47 -2.80 6.33
N LEU A 58 -14.22 -2.36 6.44
CA LEU A 58 -13.66 -1.31 5.60
C LEU A 58 -13.38 -1.84 4.18
N THR A 59 -12.79 -3.03 4.05
CA THR A 59 -12.51 -3.64 2.74
C THR A 59 -13.79 -4.00 1.99
N ALA A 60 -14.90 -4.26 2.69
CA ALA A 60 -16.23 -4.42 2.11
C ALA A 60 -16.90 -3.09 1.72
N ALA A 61 -16.74 -2.03 2.54
CA ALA A 61 -17.36 -0.73 2.33
C ALA A 61 -16.64 0.14 1.26
N LEU A 62 -15.30 0.09 1.23
CA LEU A 62 -14.48 0.94 0.37
C LEU A 62 -14.81 0.78 -1.13
N PRO A 63 -15.04 -0.42 -1.68
CA PRO A 63 -15.47 -0.59 -3.07
C PRO A 63 -16.77 0.12 -3.41
N LEU A 64 -17.70 0.20 -2.46
CA LEU A 64 -18.96 0.89 -2.64
C LEU A 64 -18.73 2.40 -2.63
N ALA A 65 -17.94 2.90 -1.67
CA ALA A 65 -17.60 4.31 -1.57
C ALA A 65 -16.84 4.84 -2.81
N LEU A 66 -15.94 4.03 -3.40
CA LEU A 66 -15.15 4.39 -4.58
C LEU A 66 -15.95 4.32 -5.90
N LYS A 67 -17.15 3.73 -5.91
CA LYS A 67 -18.05 3.77 -7.08
C LYS A 67 -18.76 5.11 -7.23
N ASP A 68 -18.94 5.83 -6.14
CA ASP A 68 -19.56 7.15 -6.14
C ASP A 68 -18.52 8.23 -6.50
N THR A 69 -18.98 9.28 -7.20
CA THR A 69 -18.17 10.48 -7.40
C THR A 69 -17.93 11.18 -6.06
N PRO A 70 -16.83 11.93 -5.89
CA PRO A 70 -16.56 12.63 -4.63
C PRO A 70 -17.74 13.44 -4.11
N ASP A 71 -18.45 14.15 -4.99
CA ASP A 71 -19.61 14.99 -4.64
C ASP A 71 -20.85 14.18 -4.24
N ALA A 72 -20.93 12.91 -4.62
CA ALA A 72 -22.05 12.02 -4.31
C ALA A 72 -21.81 11.16 -3.05
N ARG A 73 -20.59 11.19 -2.49
CA ARG A 73 -20.25 10.42 -1.30
C ARG A 73 -20.88 11.05 -0.07
N GLY A 74 -21.69 10.27 0.63
CA GLY A 74 -22.14 10.62 1.98
C GLY A 74 -20.99 10.58 3.00
N PRO A 75 -21.21 11.06 4.24
CA PRO A 75 -20.17 11.12 5.28
C PRO A 75 -19.47 9.79 5.55
N PHE A 76 -20.22 8.69 5.54
CA PHE A 76 -19.67 7.33 5.72
C PHE A 76 -18.75 6.92 4.56
N SER A 77 -19.17 7.17 3.32
CA SER A 77 -18.38 6.85 2.13
C SER A 77 -17.09 7.68 2.10
N THR A 78 -17.17 8.97 2.40
CA THR A 78 -16.00 9.85 2.52
C THR A 78 -15.04 9.32 3.60
N LYS A 79 -15.56 8.98 4.78
CA LYS A 79 -14.72 8.46 5.86
C LYS A 79 -14.08 7.12 5.53
N SER A 80 -14.80 6.24 4.82
CA SER A 80 -14.27 4.96 4.35
C SER A 80 -13.08 5.16 3.39
N VAL A 81 -13.17 6.14 2.48
CA VAL A 81 -12.05 6.46 1.57
C VAL A 81 -10.85 7.02 2.32
N GLU A 82 -11.06 7.92 3.29
CA GLU A 82 -9.99 8.45 4.15
C GLU A 82 -9.29 7.35 4.95
N MET A 83 -10.06 6.46 5.59
CA MET A 83 -9.50 5.34 6.37
C MET A 83 -8.77 4.35 5.46
N GLY A 84 -9.28 4.12 4.25
CA GLY A 84 -8.60 3.31 3.24
C GLY A 84 -7.23 3.89 2.87
N GLU A 85 -7.15 5.20 2.63
CA GLU A 85 -5.87 5.89 2.38
C GLU A 85 -4.91 5.78 3.56
N GLN A 86 -5.42 5.95 4.78
CA GLN A 86 -4.62 5.87 5.99
C GLN A 86 -3.99 4.48 6.15
N ILE A 87 -4.75 3.39 5.96
CA ILE A 87 -4.21 2.03 6.04
C ILE A 87 -3.14 1.78 4.97
N LEU A 88 -3.34 2.27 3.74
CA LEU A 88 -2.33 2.13 2.68
C LEU A 88 -1.03 2.87 3.04
N LYS A 89 -1.13 4.07 3.63
CA LYS A 89 0.03 4.83 4.11
C LYS A 89 0.73 4.15 5.29
N GLU A 90 -0.05 3.66 6.25
CA GLU A 90 0.49 2.90 7.40
C GLU A 90 1.21 1.65 6.93
N HIS A 91 0.65 0.91 5.96
CA HIS A 91 1.31 -0.28 5.41
C HIS A 91 2.61 0.05 4.69
N SER A 92 2.64 1.11 3.87
CA SER A 92 3.88 1.60 3.25
C SER A 92 4.95 1.96 4.30
N GLY A 93 4.53 2.62 5.39
CA GLY A 93 5.39 2.92 6.54
C GLY A 93 5.95 1.68 7.22
N MET A 94 5.12 0.66 7.45
CA MET A 94 5.57 -0.62 8.01
C MET A 94 6.59 -1.33 7.12
N LEU A 95 6.42 -1.28 5.79
CA LEU A 95 7.39 -1.83 4.85
C LEU A 95 8.72 -1.07 4.91
N GLU A 96 8.69 0.26 5.01
CA GLU A 96 9.89 1.10 5.18
C GLU A 96 10.63 0.75 6.47
N GLU A 97 9.92 0.63 7.59
CA GLU A 97 10.49 0.25 8.88
C GLU A 97 11.13 -1.14 8.82
N ALA A 98 10.46 -2.11 8.20
CA ALA A 98 10.99 -3.46 8.01
C ALA A 98 12.28 -3.47 7.16
N ILE A 99 12.31 -2.68 6.09
CA ILE A 99 13.51 -2.51 5.24
C ILE A 99 14.65 -1.89 6.04
N SER A 100 14.37 -0.83 6.80
CA SER A 100 15.36 -0.14 7.63
C SER A 100 15.96 -1.07 8.69
N ALA A 101 15.12 -1.82 9.40
CA ALA A 101 15.55 -2.81 10.38
C ALA A 101 16.40 -3.92 9.73
N ALA A 102 16.00 -4.41 8.55
CA ALA A 102 16.76 -5.42 7.81
C ALA A 102 18.14 -4.90 7.36
N LYS A 103 18.24 -3.65 6.90
CA LYS A 103 19.51 -3.02 6.52
C LYS A 103 20.46 -2.92 7.71
N THR A 104 19.99 -2.46 8.86
CA THR A 104 20.81 -2.38 10.09
C THR A 104 21.39 -3.74 10.47
N LEU A 105 20.57 -4.80 10.45
CA LEU A 105 21.02 -6.15 10.76
C LEU A 105 22.05 -6.69 9.75
N VAL A 106 21.95 -6.32 8.48
CA VAL A 106 22.95 -6.69 7.46
C VAL A 106 24.29 -6.03 7.78
N THR A 107 24.29 -4.73 8.07
CA THR A 107 25.50 -3.97 8.40
C THR A 107 26.18 -4.52 9.66
N GLU A 108 25.42 -4.75 10.74
CA GLU A 108 25.97 -5.29 11.99
C GLU A 108 26.64 -6.67 11.78
N ARG A 109 26.05 -7.52 10.93
CA ARG A 109 26.62 -8.83 10.59
C ARG A 109 27.90 -8.71 9.77
N GLN A 110 27.95 -7.77 8.83
CA GLN A 110 29.15 -7.51 8.03
C GLN A 110 30.30 -7.00 8.91
N GLU A 111 30.02 -6.09 9.84
CA GLU A 111 31.02 -5.60 10.80
C GLU A 111 31.51 -6.70 11.74
N ALA A 112 30.61 -7.55 12.24
CA ALA A 112 30.98 -8.68 13.10
C ALA A 112 31.84 -9.71 12.36
N ALA A 113 31.52 -10.01 11.09
CA ALA A 113 32.33 -10.90 10.26
C ALA A 113 33.73 -10.33 10.00
N ALA A 114 33.83 -9.05 9.64
CA ALA A 114 35.12 -8.39 9.40
C ALA A 114 36.02 -8.37 10.65
N LYS A 115 35.42 -8.20 11.85
CA LYS A 115 36.17 -8.27 13.12
C LYS A 115 36.64 -9.70 13.43
N ALA A 116 35.86 -10.72 13.09
CA ALA A 116 36.22 -12.11 13.32
C ALA A 116 37.33 -12.60 12.38
N GLU A 117 37.40 -12.07 11.15
CA GLU A 117 38.45 -12.41 10.18
C GLU A 117 39.79 -11.70 10.45
N ALA A 118 39.79 -10.64 11.27
CA ALA A 118 40.99 -9.88 11.63
C ALA A 118 41.75 -10.43 12.86
N VAL A 119 41.27 -11.52 13.46
CA VAL A 119 41.83 -12.21 14.64
C VAL A 119 42.43 -13.55 14.22
#